data_AF-A0A7J7DY21-F1
#
_entry.id   AF-A0A7J7DY21-F1
#
_cell.length_a   1.000
_cell.length_b   1.000
_cell.length_c   1.000
_cell.angle_alpha   90.00
_cell.angle_beta   90.00
_cell.angle_gamma   90.00
#
_symmetry.space_group_name_H-M   'P 1'
#
loop_
_entity.id
_entity.type
_entity.pdbx_description
1 polymer ?
#
loop_
_entity_poly.entity_id
_entity_poly.type
_entity_poly.pdbx_seq_one_letter_code
_entity_poly.pdbx_strand_id
1 'polypeptide(L)'
;MLGHIRCGTFEKFKESFDKALIGGEGFSLAARQCSQYYVALFEEGCADAVIELANWDTSKVRDKLQRDIDAHVQSVRAAKLSELTSLYEAPETFICAKLNEALSGPVEALLDGANTETWPAIRKLLRRETESVVSCLSSALTGFEMDEHAKEKILNSLEDHARGVVEAKAKEEAGRVLIRMFSTLFSHDSDSMPRVWTGKEDIRAITKTARSASLKLLSVMAAIRLDDESDNIENTLCLALGDVKSAVTSTDRSITAVDPLASSTWEQVLSSKTLITPVQCKSLWRQFKAETEYSVTQAISAQEANKQNNNWLPPPWAIVALLVLGFNEFMTLLRNPLWLGGIFVAFLLVKALWLQLDITGEFRNGALPGFISLSSKFLPTVMNIIKSLAEAGQTPATNNPQTSPALPSRSFRNGVNTSDSSSNASLGVTTSSENGTVNSTPSKED
;
A
#
# COMPACT_ATOMS: atom_id res chain seq x y z
N MET A 1 -72.50 -38.31 7.51
CA MET A 1 -72.96 -37.00 7.00
C MET A 1 -72.08 -35.86 7.52
N LEU A 2 -72.08 -35.55 8.84
CA LEU A 2 -71.23 -34.51 9.45
C LEU A 2 -69.75 -34.56 9.04
N GLY A 3 -69.14 -35.75 8.99
CA GLY A 3 -67.76 -35.91 8.55
C GLY A 3 -67.50 -35.50 7.10
N HIS A 4 -68.47 -35.72 6.20
CA HIS A 4 -68.37 -35.32 4.79
C HIS A 4 -68.51 -33.81 4.63
N ILE A 5 -69.45 -33.19 5.36
CA ILE A 5 -69.61 -31.73 5.41
C ILE A 5 -68.31 -31.08 5.91
N ARG A 6 -67.72 -31.63 6.98
CA ARG A 6 -66.45 -31.17 7.54
C ARG A 6 -65.30 -31.24 6.52
N CYS A 7 -65.09 -32.40 5.89
CA CYS A 7 -64.01 -32.55 4.90
C CYS A 7 -64.21 -31.63 3.70
N GLY A 8 -65.44 -31.54 3.17
CA GLY A 8 -65.74 -30.64 2.05
C GLY A 8 -65.56 -29.16 2.39
N THR A 9 -65.90 -28.76 3.62
CA THR A 9 -65.70 -27.37 4.09
C THR A 9 -64.21 -27.08 4.27
N PHE A 10 -63.44 -28.02 4.80
CA PHE A 10 -62.00 -27.87 5.01
C PHE A 10 -61.22 -27.77 3.69
N GLU A 11 -61.55 -28.57 2.67
CA GLU A 11 -60.89 -28.45 1.35
C GLU A 11 -61.23 -27.10 0.68
N LYS A 12 -62.48 -26.64 0.76
CA LYS A 12 -62.86 -25.30 0.26
C LYS A 12 -62.15 -24.17 1.00
N PHE A 13 -61.92 -24.34 2.31
CA PHE A 13 -61.12 -23.42 3.10
C PHE A 13 -59.69 -23.33 2.55
N LYS A 14 -59.00 -24.47 2.33
CA LYS A 14 -57.63 -24.47 1.78
C LYS A 14 -57.56 -23.75 0.44
N GLU A 15 -58.43 -24.10 -0.50
CA GLU A 15 -58.44 -23.49 -1.84
C GLU A 15 -58.66 -21.97 -1.79
N SER A 16 -59.55 -21.50 -0.92
CA SER A 16 -59.87 -20.08 -0.82
C SER A 16 -58.81 -19.30 -0.05
N PHE A 17 -58.21 -19.94 0.97
CA PHE A 17 -57.07 -19.38 1.68
C PHE A 17 -55.87 -19.21 0.75
N ASP A 18 -55.53 -20.23 -0.05
CA ASP A 18 -54.46 -20.14 -1.04
C ASP A 18 -54.74 -19.04 -2.09
N LYS A 19 -55.98 -18.92 -2.56
CA LYS A 19 -56.39 -17.84 -3.48
C LYS A 19 -56.25 -16.46 -2.86
N ALA A 20 -56.65 -16.28 -1.59
CA ALA A 20 -56.50 -15.02 -0.88
C ALA A 20 -55.03 -14.61 -0.74
N LEU A 21 -54.16 -15.58 -0.42
CA LEU A 21 -52.71 -15.35 -0.33
C LEU A 21 -52.09 -14.98 -1.70
N ILE A 22 -52.48 -15.67 -2.77
CA ILE A 22 -52.03 -15.34 -4.15
C ILE A 22 -52.57 -13.97 -4.58
N GLY A 23 -53.77 -13.59 -4.13
CA GLY A 23 -54.39 -12.28 -4.36
C GLY A 23 -53.71 -11.11 -3.65
N GLY A 24 -52.68 -11.37 -2.83
CA GLY A 24 -51.93 -10.34 -2.11
C GLY A 24 -52.61 -9.86 -0.83
N GLU A 25 -53.62 -10.57 -0.32
CA GLU A 25 -54.18 -10.27 1.00
C GLU A 25 -53.15 -10.59 2.10
N GLY A 26 -53.10 -9.74 3.14
CA GLY A 26 -52.20 -9.95 4.27
C GLY A 26 -52.51 -11.28 4.98
N PHE A 27 -51.47 -12.07 5.28
CA PHE A 27 -51.60 -13.44 5.77
C PHE A 27 -52.56 -13.57 6.96
N SER A 28 -52.39 -12.76 8.00
CA SER A 28 -53.25 -12.81 9.19
C SER A 28 -54.70 -12.38 8.91
N LEU A 29 -54.90 -11.43 7.97
CA LEU A 29 -56.25 -11.00 7.57
C LEU A 29 -56.96 -12.13 6.82
N ALA A 30 -56.29 -12.71 5.81
CA ALA A 30 -56.81 -13.83 5.02
C ALA A 30 -57.11 -15.04 5.91
N ALA A 31 -56.19 -15.39 6.82
CA ALA A 31 -56.39 -16.50 7.75
C ALA A 31 -57.62 -16.26 8.64
N ARG A 32 -57.77 -15.05 9.21
CA ARG A 32 -58.90 -14.74 10.09
C ARG A 32 -60.23 -14.75 9.33
N GLN A 33 -60.29 -14.11 8.16
CA GLN A 33 -61.51 -14.01 7.37
C GLN A 33 -61.94 -15.39 6.82
N CYS A 34 -61.01 -16.14 6.24
CA CYS A 34 -61.31 -17.48 5.74
C CYS A 34 -61.74 -18.42 6.88
N SER A 35 -61.02 -18.43 8.00
CA SER A 35 -61.38 -19.30 9.14
C SER A 35 -62.77 -18.97 9.67
N GLN A 36 -63.09 -17.70 9.90
CA GLN A 36 -64.42 -17.29 10.39
C GLN A 36 -65.54 -17.66 9.40
N TYR A 37 -65.33 -17.40 8.11
CA TYR A 37 -66.32 -17.69 7.08
C TYR A 37 -66.61 -19.20 6.98
N TYR A 38 -65.57 -20.03 6.92
CA TYR A 38 -65.75 -21.47 6.74
C TYR A 38 -66.23 -22.20 8.00
N VAL A 39 -65.94 -21.67 9.19
CA VAL A 39 -66.55 -22.17 10.44
C VAL A 39 -68.04 -21.83 10.48
N ALA A 40 -68.43 -20.61 10.12
CA ALA A 40 -69.84 -20.23 10.05
C ALA A 40 -70.61 -21.05 8.99
N LEU A 41 -70.02 -21.25 7.80
CA LEU A 41 -70.59 -22.08 6.74
C LEU A 41 -70.79 -23.54 7.19
N PHE A 42 -69.87 -24.06 8.00
CA PHE A 42 -70.01 -25.38 8.59
C PHE A 42 -71.17 -25.44 9.58
N GLU A 43 -71.32 -24.44 10.45
CA GLU A 43 -72.41 -24.37 11.42
C GLU A 43 -73.78 -24.29 10.74
N GLU A 44 -73.92 -23.48 9.69
CA GLU A 44 -75.11 -23.39 8.85
C GLU A 44 -75.42 -24.74 8.17
N GLY A 45 -74.44 -25.34 7.51
CA GLY A 45 -74.60 -26.65 6.86
C GLY A 45 -74.87 -27.80 7.84
N CYS A 46 -74.49 -27.66 9.11
CA CYS A 46 -74.87 -28.59 10.17
C CYS A 46 -76.30 -28.38 10.63
N ALA A 47 -76.77 -27.13 10.77
CA ALA A 47 -78.15 -26.82 11.17
C ALA A 47 -79.17 -27.43 10.20
N ASP A 48 -78.89 -27.37 8.89
CA ASP A 48 -79.74 -27.96 7.84
C ASP A 48 -79.77 -29.50 7.86
N ALA A 49 -78.77 -30.13 8.50
CA ALA A 49 -78.57 -31.58 8.50
C ALA A 49 -78.97 -32.27 9.82
N VAL A 50 -79.31 -31.50 10.87
CA VAL A 50 -79.68 -32.04 12.18
C VAL A 50 -81.09 -32.63 12.14
N ILE A 51 -81.21 -33.89 12.55
CA ILE A 51 -82.49 -34.59 12.71
C ILE A 51 -82.80 -34.63 14.21
N GLU A 52 -83.93 -34.08 14.65
CA GLU A 52 -84.29 -33.92 16.07
C GLU A 52 -84.24 -35.22 16.90
N LEU A 53 -84.45 -36.39 16.26
CA LEU A 53 -84.46 -37.70 16.93
C LEU A 53 -83.05 -38.23 17.25
N ALA A 54 -82.03 -37.74 16.56
CA ALA A 54 -80.68 -38.24 16.67
C ALA A 54 -79.85 -37.14 17.34
N ASN A 55 -79.52 -37.35 18.62
CA ASN A 55 -78.82 -36.40 19.49
C ASN A 55 -77.37 -36.14 19.00
N TRP A 56 -77.20 -35.48 17.85
CA TRP A 56 -75.94 -35.29 17.14
C TRP A 56 -75.12 -34.18 17.80
N ASP A 57 -73.92 -34.52 18.26
CA ASP A 57 -72.99 -33.56 18.87
C ASP A 57 -72.17 -32.84 17.78
N THR A 58 -72.75 -31.79 17.21
CA THR A 58 -72.11 -30.94 16.19
C THR A 58 -70.90 -30.17 16.74
N SER A 59 -70.87 -29.93 18.06
CA SER A 59 -69.81 -29.16 18.72
C SER A 59 -68.44 -29.85 18.61
N LYS A 60 -68.37 -31.16 18.82
CA LYS A 60 -67.12 -31.93 18.66
C LYS A 60 -66.58 -31.91 17.23
N VAL A 61 -67.47 -31.92 16.24
CA VAL A 61 -67.09 -31.93 14.82
C VAL A 61 -66.61 -30.53 14.40
N ARG A 62 -67.27 -29.48 14.90
CA ARG A 62 -66.82 -28.08 14.77
C ARG A 62 -65.45 -27.86 15.42
N ASP A 63 -65.26 -28.31 16.65
CA ASP A 63 -63.97 -28.16 17.35
C ASP A 63 -62.85 -28.92 16.64
N LYS A 64 -63.18 -30.03 15.97
CA LYS A 64 -62.23 -30.73 15.10
C LYS A 64 -61.94 -29.95 13.83
N LEU A 65 -62.93 -29.33 13.20
CA LEU A 65 -62.73 -28.47 12.03
C LEU A 65 -61.85 -27.27 12.37
N GLN A 66 -62.14 -26.57 13.47
CA GLN A 66 -61.37 -25.43 13.94
C GLN A 66 -59.90 -25.82 14.16
N ARG A 67 -59.64 -26.95 14.84
CA ARG A 67 -58.27 -27.44 15.05
C ARG A 67 -57.55 -27.79 13.74
N ASP A 68 -58.23 -28.39 12.78
CA ASP A 68 -57.64 -28.73 11.48
C ASP A 68 -57.33 -27.46 10.67
N ILE A 69 -58.22 -26.45 10.71
CA ILE A 69 -58.01 -25.11 10.12
C ILE A 69 -56.80 -24.44 10.77
N ASP A 70 -56.76 -24.35 12.10
CA ASP A 70 -55.68 -23.69 12.83
C ASP A 70 -54.34 -24.39 12.57
N ALA A 71 -54.32 -25.72 12.56
CA ALA A 71 -53.12 -26.50 12.23
C ALA A 71 -52.65 -26.25 10.78
N HIS A 72 -53.57 -26.12 9.83
CA HIS A 72 -53.23 -25.80 8.45
C HIS A 72 -52.68 -24.38 8.32
N VAL A 73 -53.34 -23.38 8.95
CA VAL A 73 -52.86 -21.99 8.99
C VAL A 73 -51.46 -21.93 9.59
N GLN A 74 -51.20 -22.63 10.70
CA GLN A 74 -49.88 -22.70 11.32
C GLN A 74 -48.84 -23.34 10.39
N SER A 75 -49.20 -24.41 9.68
CA SER A 75 -48.32 -25.06 8.71
C SER A 75 -47.94 -24.14 7.54
N VAL A 76 -48.93 -23.48 6.92
CA VAL A 76 -48.69 -22.53 5.82
C VAL A 76 -47.87 -21.33 6.31
N ARG A 77 -48.18 -20.83 7.51
CA ARG A 77 -47.40 -19.77 8.15
C ARG A 77 -45.94 -20.17 8.34
N ALA A 78 -45.68 -21.35 8.91
CA ALA A 78 -44.32 -21.84 9.11
C ALA A 78 -43.58 -22.00 7.78
N ALA A 79 -44.23 -22.53 6.74
CA ALA A 79 -43.65 -22.65 5.41
C ALA A 79 -43.31 -21.28 4.80
N LYS A 80 -44.24 -20.32 4.85
CA LYS A 80 -44.04 -18.97 4.32
C LYS A 80 -42.98 -18.19 5.09
N LEU A 81 -42.95 -18.32 6.41
CA LEU A 81 -41.92 -17.72 7.24
C LEU A 81 -40.57 -18.36 6.99
N SER A 82 -40.49 -19.68 6.78
CA SER A 82 -39.24 -20.34 6.40
C SER A 82 -38.75 -19.88 5.03
N GLU A 83 -39.65 -19.70 4.05
CA GLU A 83 -39.34 -19.15 2.73
C GLU A 83 -38.80 -17.72 2.87
N LEU A 84 -39.53 -16.85 3.58
CA LEU A 84 -39.10 -15.48 3.85
C LEU A 84 -37.74 -15.48 4.56
N THR A 85 -37.62 -16.17 5.69
CA THR A 85 -36.38 -16.24 6.50
C THR A 85 -35.21 -16.75 5.66
N SER A 86 -35.40 -17.77 4.82
CA SER A 86 -34.34 -18.26 3.93
C SER A 86 -33.89 -17.23 2.89
N LEU A 87 -34.79 -16.33 2.46
CA LEU A 87 -34.43 -15.21 1.58
C LEU A 87 -33.56 -14.15 2.28
N TYR A 88 -33.54 -14.11 3.62
CA TYR A 88 -32.77 -13.14 4.39
C TYR A 88 -31.55 -13.75 5.10
N GLU A 89 -31.60 -15.01 5.52
CA GLU A 89 -30.52 -15.65 6.28
C GLU A 89 -29.40 -16.23 5.41
N ALA A 90 -29.69 -16.62 4.16
CA ALA A 90 -28.66 -17.19 3.31
C ALA A 90 -27.74 -16.09 2.73
N PRO A 91 -26.40 -16.25 2.81
CA PRO A 91 -25.43 -15.23 2.38
C PRO A 91 -25.43 -15.00 0.85
N GLU A 92 -25.92 -15.97 0.07
CA GLU A 92 -26.04 -15.88 -1.39
C GLU A 92 -27.35 -15.20 -1.84
N THR A 93 -28.23 -14.80 -0.91
CA THR A 93 -29.55 -14.31 -1.28
C THR A 93 -29.58 -12.82 -1.58
N PHE A 94 -30.58 -12.41 -2.36
CA PHE A 94 -30.70 -11.09 -2.99
C PHE A 94 -30.43 -9.90 -2.04
N ILE A 95 -30.83 -10.00 -0.77
CA ILE A 95 -30.76 -8.88 0.17
C ILE A 95 -29.39 -8.77 0.83
N CYS A 96 -28.81 -9.90 1.26
CA CYS A 96 -27.41 -9.96 1.69
C CYS A 96 -26.47 -9.51 0.57
N ALA A 97 -26.73 -9.95 -0.67
CA ALA A 97 -25.99 -9.53 -1.85
C ALA A 97 -26.12 -8.01 -2.11
N LYS A 98 -27.34 -7.47 -2.02
CA LYS A 98 -27.59 -6.02 -2.18
C LYS A 98 -26.92 -5.19 -1.09
N LEU A 99 -26.96 -5.67 0.16
CA LEU A 99 -26.30 -5.03 1.28
C LEU A 99 -24.78 -5.08 1.12
N ASN A 100 -24.24 -6.21 0.65
CA ASN A 100 -22.82 -6.34 0.32
C ASN A 100 -22.42 -5.39 -0.80
N GLU A 101 -23.20 -5.28 -1.88
CA GLU A 101 -22.94 -4.34 -2.98
C GLU A 101 -22.98 -2.87 -2.49
N ALA A 102 -23.96 -2.52 -1.66
CA ALA A 102 -24.15 -1.18 -1.12
C ALA A 102 -23.06 -0.78 -0.10
N LEU A 103 -22.49 -1.74 0.64
CA LEU A 103 -21.47 -1.49 1.65
C LEU A 103 -20.05 -1.64 1.09
N SER A 104 -19.76 -2.67 0.31
CA SER A 104 -18.40 -3.05 -0.10
C SER A 104 -17.65 -1.92 -0.80
N GLY A 105 -18.22 -1.40 -1.90
CA GLY A 105 -17.55 -0.37 -2.70
C GLY A 105 -17.33 0.95 -1.94
N PRO A 106 -18.36 1.49 -1.27
CA PRO A 106 -18.18 2.72 -0.48
C PRO A 106 -17.25 2.55 0.72
N VAL A 107 -17.23 1.39 1.39
CA VAL A 107 -16.28 1.11 2.49
C VAL A 107 -14.84 1.07 1.96
N GLU A 108 -14.61 0.40 0.83
CA GLU A 108 -13.30 0.39 0.16
C GLU A 108 -12.83 1.83 -0.15
N ALA A 109 -13.67 2.64 -0.79
CA ALA A 109 -13.35 4.03 -1.11
C ALA A 109 -13.07 4.90 0.14
N LEU A 110 -13.76 4.67 1.25
CA LEU A 110 -13.52 5.38 2.51
C LEU A 110 -12.20 4.95 3.18
N LEU A 111 -11.83 3.68 3.03
CA LEU A 111 -10.57 3.12 3.51
C LEU A 111 -9.39 3.50 2.60
N ASP A 112 -9.62 3.80 1.32
CA ASP A 112 -8.62 4.33 0.38
C ASP A 112 -8.10 5.69 0.83
N GLY A 113 -9.02 6.60 1.19
CA GLY A 113 -8.71 7.93 1.72
C GLY A 113 -8.58 7.98 3.24
N ALA A 114 -8.12 6.90 3.86
CA ALA A 114 -8.23 6.71 5.31
C ALA A 114 -7.64 7.87 6.14
N ASN A 115 -8.49 8.45 6.99
CA ASN A 115 -8.20 9.56 7.88
C ASN A 115 -9.00 9.39 9.19
N THR A 116 -8.95 10.38 10.08
CA THR A 116 -9.62 10.33 11.40
C THR A 116 -11.15 10.21 11.30
N GLU A 117 -11.75 10.72 10.21
CA GLU A 117 -13.19 10.69 9.96
C GLU A 117 -13.67 9.44 9.23
N THR A 118 -12.77 8.54 8.83
CA THR A 118 -13.12 7.33 8.07
C THR A 118 -14.07 6.42 8.83
N TRP A 119 -13.76 6.08 10.08
CA TRP A 119 -14.63 5.22 10.88
C TRP A 119 -16.00 5.86 11.20
N PRO A 120 -16.08 7.15 11.60
CA PRO A 120 -17.36 7.86 11.68
C PRO A 120 -18.19 7.82 10.39
N ALA A 121 -17.55 8.01 9.22
CA ALA A 121 -18.22 7.94 7.93
C ALA A 121 -18.74 6.52 7.62
N ILE A 122 -17.93 5.49 7.90
CA ILE A 122 -18.33 4.07 7.78
C ILE A 122 -19.50 3.76 8.71
N ARG A 123 -19.49 4.23 9.96
CA ARG A 123 -20.61 4.04 10.91
C ARG A 123 -21.90 4.64 10.38
N LYS A 124 -21.83 5.85 9.82
CA LYS A 124 -22.99 6.52 9.22
C LYS A 124 -23.53 5.76 8.01
N LEU A 125 -22.65 5.26 7.15
CA LEU A 125 -23.01 4.44 6.00
C LEU A 125 -23.67 3.12 6.42
N LEU A 126 -23.00 2.38 7.31
CA LEU A 126 -23.50 1.10 7.83
C LEU A 126 -24.89 1.27 8.43
N ARG A 127 -25.06 2.29 9.28
CA ARG A 127 -26.37 2.60 9.88
C ARG A 127 -27.44 2.86 8.83
N ARG A 128 -27.16 3.73 7.85
CA ARG A 128 -28.13 4.10 6.80
C ARG A 128 -28.59 2.90 5.98
N GLU A 129 -27.65 2.08 5.51
CA GLU A 129 -27.98 0.93 4.67
C GLU A 129 -28.67 -0.17 5.48
N THR A 130 -28.20 -0.45 6.69
CA THR A 130 -28.80 -1.46 7.57
C THR A 130 -30.21 -1.07 8.00
N GLU A 131 -30.44 0.17 8.45
CA GLU A 131 -31.78 0.65 8.85
C GLU A 131 -32.79 0.56 7.69
N SER A 132 -32.35 0.88 6.47
CA SER A 132 -33.16 0.78 5.26
C SER A 132 -33.63 -0.66 5.01
N VAL A 133 -32.72 -1.63 5.09
CA VAL A 133 -33.04 -3.05 4.88
C VAL A 133 -33.84 -3.63 6.04
N VAL A 134 -33.48 -3.32 7.28
CA VAL A 134 -34.21 -3.73 8.50
C VAL A 134 -35.64 -3.21 8.49
N SER A 135 -35.87 -1.96 8.09
CA SER A 135 -37.22 -1.39 7.96
C SER A 135 -38.04 -2.10 6.89
N CYS A 136 -37.43 -2.41 5.74
CA CYS A 136 -38.08 -3.14 4.66
C CYS A 136 -38.50 -4.54 5.12
N LEU A 137 -37.57 -5.28 5.73
CA LEU A 137 -37.81 -6.62 6.28
C LEU A 137 -38.87 -6.59 7.39
N SER A 138 -38.75 -5.69 8.35
CA SER A 138 -39.72 -5.53 9.44
C SER A 138 -41.13 -5.32 8.88
N SER A 139 -41.29 -4.46 7.86
CA SER A 139 -42.58 -4.23 7.20
C SER A 139 -43.13 -5.50 6.54
N ALA A 140 -42.30 -6.29 5.86
CA ALA A 140 -42.69 -7.55 5.23
C ALA A 140 -43.12 -8.62 6.26
N LEU A 141 -42.53 -8.61 7.45
CA LEU A 141 -42.83 -9.57 8.52
C LEU A 141 -44.11 -9.22 9.31
N THR A 142 -44.54 -7.95 9.34
CA THR A 142 -45.72 -7.52 10.12
C THR A 142 -47.01 -8.26 9.75
N GLY A 143 -47.17 -8.65 8.48
CA GLY A 143 -48.37 -9.33 7.98
C GLY A 143 -48.52 -10.78 8.47
N PHE A 144 -47.48 -11.35 9.08
CA PHE A 144 -47.42 -12.74 9.51
C PHE A 144 -47.52 -12.90 11.04
N GLU A 145 -47.79 -11.83 11.81
CA GLU A 145 -47.98 -11.87 13.27
C GLU A 145 -46.89 -12.63 14.05
N MET A 146 -45.65 -12.65 13.55
CA MET A 146 -44.56 -13.47 14.09
C MET A 146 -44.32 -13.25 15.58
N ASP A 147 -43.77 -14.29 16.21
CA ASP A 147 -43.18 -14.15 17.55
C ASP A 147 -42.12 -13.05 17.53
N GLU A 148 -42.19 -12.12 18.50
CA GLU A 148 -41.32 -10.94 18.51
C GLU A 148 -39.86 -11.34 18.68
N HIS A 149 -39.57 -12.39 19.45
CA HIS A 149 -38.20 -12.89 19.64
C HIS A 149 -37.67 -13.54 18.35
N ALA A 150 -38.48 -14.30 17.62
CA ALA A 150 -38.11 -14.83 16.31
C ALA A 150 -37.85 -13.73 15.28
N LYS A 151 -38.67 -12.67 15.28
CA LYS A 151 -38.48 -11.51 14.42
C LYS A 151 -37.19 -10.76 14.77
N GLU A 152 -36.97 -10.47 16.04
CA GLU A 152 -35.74 -9.81 16.54
C GLU A 152 -34.50 -10.62 16.17
N LYS A 153 -34.54 -11.94 16.27
CA LYS A 153 -33.42 -12.82 15.86
C LYS A 153 -33.05 -12.65 14.38
N ILE A 154 -34.02 -12.56 13.49
CA ILE A 154 -33.78 -12.38 12.04
C ILE A 154 -33.25 -10.97 11.76
N LEU A 155 -33.75 -9.96 12.47
CA LEU A 155 -33.24 -8.59 12.32
C LEU A 155 -31.78 -8.49 12.81
N ASN A 156 -31.47 -9.06 13.96
CA ASN A 156 -30.12 -9.08 14.51
C ASN A 156 -29.14 -9.84 13.61
N SER A 157 -29.54 -10.97 13.01
CA SER A 157 -28.66 -11.70 12.09
C SER A 157 -28.32 -10.91 10.82
N LEU A 158 -29.23 -10.06 10.35
CA LEU A 158 -28.99 -9.14 9.24
C LEU A 158 -28.04 -8.00 9.64
N GLU A 159 -28.20 -7.43 10.85
CA GLU A 159 -27.27 -6.43 11.38
C GLU A 159 -25.85 -7.01 11.54
N ASP A 160 -25.75 -8.23 12.06
CA ASP A 160 -24.49 -8.97 12.18
C ASP A 160 -23.88 -9.25 10.81
N HIS A 161 -24.68 -9.58 9.80
CA HIS A 161 -24.21 -9.75 8.43
C HIS A 161 -23.64 -8.45 7.87
N ALA A 162 -24.34 -7.32 8.04
CA ALA A 162 -23.89 -6.01 7.61
C ALA A 162 -22.55 -5.63 8.25
N ARG A 163 -22.43 -5.86 9.56
CA ARG A 163 -21.18 -5.68 10.30
C ARG A 163 -20.08 -6.58 9.74
N GLY A 164 -20.37 -7.85 9.50
CA GLY A 164 -19.44 -8.83 8.92
C GLY A 164 -18.90 -8.41 7.55
N VAL A 165 -19.71 -7.81 6.68
CA VAL A 165 -19.27 -7.26 5.38
C VAL A 165 -18.23 -6.17 5.59
N VAL A 166 -18.49 -5.21 6.48
CA VAL A 166 -17.55 -4.12 6.77
C VAL A 166 -16.26 -4.67 7.38
N GLU A 167 -16.35 -5.63 8.30
CA GLU A 167 -15.18 -6.26 8.91
C GLU A 167 -14.33 -7.02 7.88
N ALA A 168 -14.97 -7.74 6.95
CA ALA A 168 -14.28 -8.44 5.87
C ALA A 168 -13.53 -7.47 4.95
N LYS A 169 -14.19 -6.39 4.55
CA LYS A 169 -13.59 -5.33 3.72
C LYS A 169 -12.45 -4.62 4.44
N ALA A 170 -12.63 -4.29 5.72
CA ALA A 170 -11.58 -3.68 6.53
C ALA A 170 -10.34 -4.59 6.66
N LYS A 171 -10.53 -5.92 6.78
CA LYS A 171 -9.43 -6.89 6.78
C LYS A 171 -8.69 -6.94 5.44
N GLU A 172 -9.42 -6.90 4.34
CA GLU A 172 -8.84 -6.85 2.99
C GLU A 172 -7.97 -5.59 2.81
N GLU A 173 -8.48 -4.43 3.19
CA GLU A 173 -7.74 -3.17 3.04
C GLU A 173 -6.58 -3.00 4.01
N ALA A 174 -6.73 -3.51 5.24
CA ALA A 174 -5.61 -3.60 6.18
C ALA A 174 -4.45 -4.44 5.63
N GLY A 175 -4.75 -5.50 4.86
CA GLY A 175 -3.74 -6.31 4.17
C GLY A 175 -2.94 -5.54 3.11
N ARG A 176 -3.50 -4.46 2.55
CA ARG A 176 -2.88 -3.63 1.51
C ARG A 176 -2.24 -2.35 2.05
N VAL A 177 -2.21 -2.17 3.38
CA VAL A 177 -1.78 -0.92 4.03
C VAL A 177 -0.36 -0.49 3.65
N LEU A 178 0.58 -1.44 3.52
CA LEU A 178 1.97 -1.11 3.18
C LEU A 178 2.08 -0.50 1.78
N ILE A 179 1.39 -1.09 0.80
CA ILE A 179 1.34 -0.61 -0.58
C ILE A 179 0.75 0.79 -0.60
N ARG A 180 -0.28 1.07 0.21
CA ARG A 180 -0.88 2.41 0.33
C ARG A 180 0.09 3.41 0.93
N MET A 181 0.73 3.08 2.05
CA MET A 181 1.71 3.94 2.71
C MET A 181 2.85 4.33 1.76
N PHE A 182 3.32 3.40 0.92
CA PHE A 182 4.38 3.69 -0.06
C PHE A 182 3.85 4.46 -1.26
N SER A 183 2.82 3.94 -1.93
CA SER A 183 2.33 4.49 -3.19
C SER A 183 1.66 5.85 -2.96
N THR A 184 0.63 5.91 -2.12
CA THR A 184 -0.21 7.11 -2.01
C THR A 184 0.44 8.23 -1.21
N LEU A 185 1.22 7.90 -0.16
CA LEU A 185 1.72 8.91 0.79
C LEU A 185 3.18 9.32 0.56
N PHE A 186 3.99 8.49 -0.10
CA PHE A 186 5.41 8.75 -0.32
C PHE A 186 5.78 8.93 -1.80
N SER A 187 5.36 8.02 -2.68
CA SER A 187 5.81 8.00 -4.07
C SER A 187 5.05 8.92 -5.01
N HIS A 188 3.92 9.50 -4.59
CA HIS A 188 3.14 10.45 -5.40
C HIS A 188 3.17 11.85 -4.78
N ASP A 189 2.96 12.87 -5.63
CA ASP A 189 2.79 14.27 -5.25
C ASP A 189 1.32 14.60 -4.90
N SER A 190 1.03 15.89 -4.67
CA SER A 190 -0.33 16.36 -4.37
C SER A 190 -1.31 16.16 -5.52
N ASP A 191 -0.80 16.06 -6.75
CA ASP A 191 -1.59 15.91 -7.97
C ASP A 191 -1.74 14.43 -8.37
N SER A 192 -1.35 13.51 -7.47
CA SER A 192 -1.35 12.06 -7.69
C SER A 192 -0.43 11.61 -8.83
N MET A 193 0.58 12.41 -9.18
CA MET A 193 1.60 12.04 -10.16
C MET A 193 2.81 11.43 -9.47
N PRO A 194 3.53 10.49 -10.11
CA PRO A 194 4.76 9.93 -9.54
C PRO A 194 5.74 11.04 -9.18
N ARG A 195 6.17 11.07 -7.92
CA ARG A 195 7.00 12.13 -7.37
C ARG A 195 8.37 12.11 -8.02
N VAL A 196 8.72 13.23 -8.66
CA VAL A 196 10.05 13.47 -9.21
C VAL A 196 10.81 14.39 -8.27
N TRP A 197 11.94 13.92 -7.76
CA TRP A 197 12.77 14.70 -6.85
C TRP A 197 13.47 15.85 -7.58
N THR A 198 12.91 17.05 -7.49
CA THR A 198 13.58 18.24 -8.01
C THR A 198 14.58 18.75 -6.95
N GLY A 199 15.76 19.20 -7.37
CA GLY A 199 16.83 19.60 -6.44
C GLY A 199 16.53 20.79 -5.51
N LYS A 200 15.33 21.37 -5.60
CA LYS A 200 14.87 22.53 -4.82
C LYS A 200 14.02 22.15 -3.61
N GLU A 201 13.52 20.91 -3.54
CA GLU A 201 12.62 20.45 -2.49
C GLU A 201 13.37 20.08 -1.19
N ASP A 202 12.71 20.24 -0.05
CA ASP A 202 13.18 19.70 1.23
C ASP A 202 12.73 18.25 1.40
N ILE A 203 13.58 17.34 0.94
CA ILE A 203 13.37 15.89 1.00
C ILE A 203 13.09 15.43 2.45
N ARG A 204 13.70 16.08 3.46
CA ARG A 204 13.53 15.69 4.87
C ARG A 204 12.15 16.08 5.39
N ALA A 205 11.68 17.28 5.05
CA ALA A 205 10.34 17.74 5.42
C ALA A 205 9.25 16.89 4.76
N ILE A 206 9.43 16.54 3.47
CA ILE A 206 8.52 15.64 2.74
C ILE A 206 8.50 14.26 3.39
N THR A 207 9.67 13.67 3.65
CA THR A 207 9.78 12.36 4.29
C THR A 207 9.13 12.34 5.66
N LYS A 208 9.31 13.39 6.48
CA LYS A 208 8.69 13.52 7.79
C LYS A 208 7.16 13.58 7.69
N THR A 209 6.65 14.36 6.74
CA THR A 209 5.21 14.49 6.48
C THR A 209 4.61 13.15 6.04
N ALA A 210 5.23 12.49 5.05
CA ALA A 210 4.83 11.17 4.57
C ALA A 210 4.83 10.13 5.71
N ARG A 211 5.88 10.10 6.55
CA ARG A 211 5.93 9.21 7.73
C ARG A 211 4.80 9.49 8.72
N SER A 212 4.51 10.75 9.02
CA SER A 212 3.42 11.10 9.94
C SER A 212 2.04 10.72 9.39
N ALA A 213 1.80 10.92 8.10
CA ALA A 213 0.57 10.51 7.44
C ALA A 213 0.44 8.98 7.41
N SER A 214 1.53 8.26 7.13
CA SER A 214 1.56 6.79 7.12
C SER A 214 1.31 6.19 8.51
N LEU A 215 1.75 6.84 9.59
CA LEU A 215 1.42 6.41 10.97
C LEU A 215 -0.07 6.61 11.28
N LYS A 216 -0.66 7.73 10.85
CA LYS A 216 -2.10 7.96 11.00
C LYS A 216 -2.92 6.93 10.23
N LEU A 217 -2.54 6.65 8.98
CA LEU A 217 -3.14 5.59 8.18
C LEU A 217 -3.03 4.23 8.87
N LEU A 218 -1.86 3.89 9.42
CA LEU A 218 -1.65 2.64 10.14
C LEU A 218 -2.52 2.56 11.40
N SER A 219 -2.72 3.66 12.13
CA SER A 219 -3.65 3.73 13.28
C SER A 219 -5.10 3.50 12.86
N VAL A 220 -5.53 4.09 11.74
CA VAL A 220 -6.88 3.88 11.21
C VAL A 220 -7.09 2.42 10.80
N MET A 221 -6.08 1.79 10.18
CA MET A 221 -6.11 0.40 9.71
C MET A 221 -5.80 -0.66 10.77
N ALA A 222 -5.39 -0.27 11.99
CA ALA A 222 -5.02 -1.22 13.03
C ALA A 222 -6.21 -1.91 13.69
N ALA A 223 -7.35 -1.22 13.79
CA ALA A 223 -8.54 -1.72 14.47
C ALA A 223 -9.84 -1.17 13.88
N ILE A 224 -10.89 -1.99 13.96
CA ILE A 224 -12.27 -1.68 13.58
C ILE A 224 -12.94 -0.84 14.68
N ARG A 225 -13.40 0.37 14.32
CA ARG A 225 -14.07 1.31 15.24
C ARG A 225 -15.53 1.54 14.85
N LEU A 226 -16.30 0.45 14.87
CA LEU A 226 -17.75 0.50 14.57
C LEU A 226 -18.60 0.91 15.77
N ASP A 227 -18.09 0.71 16.98
CA ASP A 227 -18.71 1.16 18.22
C ASP A 227 -17.88 2.37 18.71
N ASP A 228 -18.51 3.39 19.30
CA ASP A 228 -17.89 4.69 19.68
C ASP A 228 -16.85 4.59 20.83
N GLU A 229 -16.15 3.47 20.90
CA GLU A 229 -15.09 3.20 21.87
C GLU A 229 -13.82 3.99 21.52
N SER A 230 -13.29 4.70 22.51
CA SER A 230 -11.99 5.37 22.39
C SER A 230 -10.86 4.36 22.52
N ASP A 231 -9.86 4.45 21.64
CA ASP A 231 -8.62 3.69 21.77
C ASP A 231 -7.38 4.59 21.85
N ASN A 232 -6.27 4.01 22.30
CA ASN A 232 -5.00 4.68 22.46
C ASN A 232 -3.97 4.27 21.38
N ILE A 233 -4.45 3.72 20.25
CA ILE A 233 -3.59 3.13 19.21
C ILE A 233 -2.70 4.20 18.57
N GLU A 234 -3.28 5.33 18.15
CA GLU A 234 -2.54 6.39 17.46
C GLU A 234 -1.39 6.91 18.31
N ASN A 235 -1.68 7.24 19.57
CA ASN A 235 -0.69 7.74 20.51
C ASN A 235 0.40 6.69 20.79
N THR A 236 0.03 5.42 20.98
CA THR A 236 0.99 4.32 21.17
C THR A 236 1.91 4.16 19.97
N LEU A 237 1.38 4.21 18.74
CA LEU A 237 2.17 4.15 17.51
C LEU A 237 3.08 5.38 17.37
N CYS A 238 2.56 6.58 17.65
CA CYS A 238 3.36 7.81 17.60
C CYS A 238 4.52 7.79 18.61
N LEU A 239 4.28 7.35 19.85
CA LEU A 239 5.29 7.26 20.91
C LEU A 239 6.35 6.18 20.59
N ALA A 240 5.94 5.02 20.09
CA ALA A 240 6.84 3.89 19.86
C ALA A 240 7.59 3.95 18.51
N LEU A 241 6.97 4.52 17.46
CA LEU A 241 7.46 4.44 16.08
C LEU A 241 7.84 5.78 15.46
N GLY A 242 7.44 6.90 16.08
CA GLY A 242 7.79 8.25 15.66
C GLY A 242 9.29 8.50 15.64
N ASP A 243 9.74 9.55 14.93
CA ASP A 243 11.15 9.90 14.87
C ASP A 243 11.66 10.26 16.28
N VAL A 244 12.59 9.45 16.78
CA VAL A 244 13.15 9.36 18.14
C VAL A 244 13.76 10.67 18.68
N LYS A 245 13.75 11.77 17.91
CA LYS A 245 14.44 13.01 18.28
C LYS A 245 13.78 13.79 19.43
N SER A 246 12.52 13.51 19.78
CA SER A 246 11.87 14.09 20.97
C SER A 246 11.92 13.21 22.22
N ALA A 247 12.40 11.96 22.13
CA ALA A 247 12.53 11.07 23.29
C ALA A 247 13.85 11.25 24.06
N VAL A 248 14.79 12.05 23.53
CA VAL A 248 16.10 12.31 24.16
C VAL A 248 16.03 13.45 25.20
N THR A 249 14.92 14.17 25.30
CA THR A 249 14.70 15.21 26.31
C THR A 249 14.01 14.73 27.59
N SER A 250 13.58 13.47 27.67
CA SER A 250 13.13 12.85 28.91
C SER A 250 14.18 11.86 29.40
N THR A 251 15.15 12.38 30.14
CA THR A 251 16.00 11.60 31.05
C THR A 251 15.10 10.90 32.07
N ASP A 252 14.62 9.71 31.73
CA ASP A 252 14.27 8.65 32.67
C ASP A 252 14.12 7.34 31.90
N ARG A 253 15.27 6.81 31.47
CA ARG A 253 15.37 5.46 30.91
C ARG A 253 15.28 4.48 32.09
N SER A 254 14.07 4.22 32.58
CA SER A 254 13.85 3.11 33.50
C SER A 254 14.08 1.79 32.77
N ILE A 255 14.79 0.88 33.42
CA ILE A 255 15.39 -0.33 32.85
C ILE A 255 14.36 -1.47 32.67
N THR A 256 13.06 -1.15 32.63
CA THR A 256 11.96 -2.12 32.50
C THR A 256 10.79 -1.58 31.65
N ALA A 257 11.05 -0.75 30.64
CA ALA A 257 10.01 -0.40 29.67
C ALA A 257 9.76 -1.60 28.74
N VAL A 258 8.74 -2.41 29.07
CA VAL A 258 8.19 -3.42 28.15
C VAL A 258 7.81 -2.69 26.86
N ASP A 259 8.32 -3.17 25.72
CA ASP A 259 8.00 -2.60 24.41
C ASP A 259 6.48 -2.71 24.19
N PRO A 260 5.74 -1.59 24.12
CA PRO A 260 4.28 -1.62 24.02
C PRO A 260 3.81 -2.28 22.71
N LEU A 261 4.70 -2.41 21.71
CA LEU A 261 4.43 -3.07 20.45
C LEU A 261 4.88 -4.55 20.41
N ALA A 262 5.41 -5.09 21.51
CA ALA A 262 5.73 -6.51 21.63
C ALA A 262 4.51 -7.36 22.02
N SER A 263 3.37 -6.74 22.30
CA SER A 263 2.11 -7.42 22.59
C SER A 263 1.44 -7.97 21.33
N SER A 264 0.80 -9.13 21.45
CA SER A 264 -0.04 -9.71 20.39
C SER A 264 -1.42 -9.03 20.27
N THR A 265 -1.84 -8.26 21.28
CA THR A 265 -3.13 -7.57 21.35
C THR A 265 -2.96 -6.10 21.74
N TRP A 266 -3.89 -5.26 21.26
CA TRP A 266 -3.97 -3.86 21.65
C TRP A 266 -4.60 -3.71 23.04
N GLU A 267 -4.08 -2.80 23.86
CA GLU A 267 -4.72 -2.42 25.11
C GLU A 267 -6.03 -1.66 24.79
N GLN A 268 -7.14 -2.02 25.45
CA GLN A 268 -8.48 -1.44 25.27
C GLN A 268 -9.20 -1.78 23.94
N VAL A 269 -8.68 -2.69 23.12
CA VAL A 269 -9.38 -3.14 21.90
C VAL A 269 -9.61 -4.65 21.95
N LEU A 270 -10.84 -5.07 21.68
CA LEU A 270 -11.18 -6.49 21.59
C LEU A 270 -10.43 -7.16 20.43
N SER A 271 -10.00 -8.40 20.64
CA SER A 271 -9.29 -9.19 19.61
C SER A 271 -10.10 -9.37 18.32
N SER A 272 -11.44 -9.42 18.40
CA SER A 272 -12.32 -9.51 17.22
C SER A 272 -12.28 -8.26 16.34
N LYS A 273 -12.00 -7.10 16.93
CA LYS A 273 -11.91 -5.80 16.25
C LYS A 273 -10.50 -5.47 15.79
N THR A 274 -9.50 -6.29 16.14
CA THR A 274 -8.10 -6.05 15.75
C THR A 274 -7.89 -6.49 14.30
N LEU A 275 -7.42 -5.58 13.44
CA LEU A 275 -7.08 -5.85 12.05
C LEU A 275 -5.58 -6.14 11.89
N ILE A 276 -4.76 -5.31 12.54
CA ILE A 276 -3.30 -5.40 12.52
C ILE A 276 -2.82 -5.39 13.97
N THR A 277 -2.11 -6.43 14.37
CA THR A 277 -1.56 -6.55 15.73
C THR A 277 -0.43 -5.54 15.96
N PRO A 278 -0.11 -5.16 17.21
CA PRO A 278 1.00 -4.25 17.51
C PRO A 278 2.34 -4.71 16.91
N VAL A 279 2.63 -6.02 16.98
CA VAL A 279 3.83 -6.63 16.40
C VAL A 279 3.84 -6.50 14.87
N GLN A 280 2.70 -6.71 14.21
CA GLN A 280 2.57 -6.51 12.76
C GLN A 280 2.75 -5.04 12.38
N CYS A 281 2.17 -4.09 13.13
CA CYS A 281 2.40 -2.66 12.92
C CYS A 281 3.89 -2.31 12.98
N LYS A 282 4.62 -2.86 13.97
CA LYS A 282 6.06 -2.68 14.08
C LYS A 282 6.82 -3.26 12.88
N SER A 283 6.43 -4.44 12.40
CA SER A 283 7.02 -5.08 11.22
C SER A 283 6.77 -4.28 9.95
N LEU A 284 5.51 -3.91 9.68
CA LEU A 284 5.09 -3.09 8.56
C LEU A 284 5.81 -1.74 8.54
N TRP A 285 5.96 -1.10 9.71
CA TRP A 285 6.69 0.16 9.82
C TRP A 285 8.18 0.04 9.51
N ARG A 286 8.82 -1.07 9.91
CA ARG A 286 10.21 -1.36 9.55
C ARG A 286 10.36 -1.57 8.06
N GLN A 287 9.45 -2.33 7.45
CA GLN A 287 9.45 -2.57 6.01
C GLN A 287 9.25 -1.27 5.23
N PHE A 288 8.26 -0.46 5.60
CA PHE A 288 8.03 0.86 5.02
C PHE A 288 9.27 1.77 5.14
N LYS A 289 9.94 1.78 6.30
CA LYS A 289 11.17 2.56 6.46
C LYS A 289 12.29 2.07 5.56
N ALA A 290 12.50 0.76 5.43
CA ALA A 290 13.51 0.21 4.55
C ALA A 290 13.26 0.54 3.06
N GLU A 291 12.01 0.41 2.59
CA GLU A 291 11.63 0.72 1.20
C GLU A 291 11.76 2.21 0.88
N THR A 292 11.35 3.07 1.81
CA THR A 292 11.47 4.53 1.64
C THR A 292 12.90 5.03 1.79
N GLU A 293 13.71 4.43 2.66
CA GLU A 293 15.10 4.86 2.92
C GLU A 293 15.98 4.79 1.67
N TYR A 294 15.82 3.75 0.85
CA TYR A 294 16.53 3.67 -0.43
C TYR A 294 16.17 4.85 -1.35
N SER A 295 14.87 5.11 -1.51
CA SER A 295 14.35 6.19 -2.36
C SER A 295 14.78 7.58 -1.85
N VAL A 296 14.73 7.80 -0.53
CA VAL A 296 15.18 9.05 0.10
C VAL A 296 16.69 9.23 -0.08
N THR A 297 17.48 8.17 0.10
CA THR A 297 18.95 8.24 -0.06
C THR A 297 19.34 8.53 -1.50
N GLN A 298 18.64 7.92 -2.47
CA GLN A 298 18.82 8.21 -3.89
C GLN A 298 18.46 9.67 -4.21
N ALA A 299 17.35 10.18 -3.66
CA ALA A 299 16.95 11.56 -3.86
C ALA A 299 17.97 12.56 -3.28
N ILE A 300 18.48 12.30 -2.07
CA ILE A 300 19.49 13.15 -1.42
C ILE A 300 20.81 13.12 -2.20
N SER A 301 21.27 11.96 -2.65
CA SER A 301 22.51 11.86 -3.41
C SER A 301 22.39 12.54 -4.78
N ALA A 302 21.24 12.43 -5.45
CA ALA A 302 20.95 13.15 -6.68
C ALA A 302 20.88 14.67 -6.45
N GLN A 303 20.27 15.13 -5.35
CA GLN A 303 20.22 16.55 -4.99
C GLN A 303 21.62 17.10 -4.70
N GLU A 304 22.45 16.38 -3.95
CA GLU A 304 23.82 16.81 -3.64
C GLU A 304 24.71 16.84 -4.90
N ALA A 305 24.57 15.84 -5.78
CA ALA A 305 25.26 15.83 -7.08
C ALA A 305 24.87 17.03 -7.95
N ASN A 306 23.57 17.35 -8.03
CA ASN A 306 23.08 18.52 -8.76
C ASN A 306 23.58 19.84 -8.15
N LYS A 307 23.64 19.93 -6.82
CA LYS A 307 24.18 21.09 -6.12
C LYS A 307 25.68 21.26 -6.40
N GLN A 308 26.45 20.17 -6.43
CA GLN A 308 27.86 20.19 -6.79
C GLN A 308 28.09 20.59 -8.26
N ASN A 309 27.25 20.12 -9.19
CA ASN A 309 27.31 20.53 -10.59
C ASN A 309 27.11 22.05 -10.77
N ASN A 310 26.22 22.65 -10.00
CA ASN A 310 25.99 24.11 -10.05
C ASN A 310 27.18 24.94 -9.54
N ASN A 311 28.14 24.31 -8.86
CA ASN A 311 29.38 24.93 -8.40
C ASN A 311 30.57 24.64 -9.32
N TRP A 312 30.38 23.99 -10.47
CA TRP A 312 31.43 23.78 -11.45
C TRP A 312 31.70 25.05 -12.26
N LEU A 313 32.13 26.10 -11.56
CA LEU A 313 32.82 27.21 -12.20
C LEU A 313 34.17 26.66 -12.69
N PRO A 314 34.61 27.01 -13.92
CA PRO A 314 35.95 26.67 -14.35
C PRO A 314 36.95 27.20 -13.33
N PRO A 315 38.05 26.47 -13.02
CA PRO A 315 39.05 26.91 -12.06
C PRO A 315 39.46 28.37 -12.30
N PRO A 316 39.82 29.16 -11.26
CA PRO A 316 40.15 30.58 -11.44
C PRO A 316 41.21 30.85 -12.51
N TRP A 317 42.20 29.95 -12.66
CA TRP A 317 43.20 30.04 -13.73
C TRP A 317 42.61 29.85 -15.13
N ALA A 318 41.57 29.03 -15.29
CA ALA A 318 40.89 28.81 -16.56
C ALA A 318 40.02 30.01 -16.93
N ILE A 319 39.41 30.68 -15.94
CA ILE A 319 38.69 31.95 -16.15
C ILE A 319 39.66 33.04 -16.62
N VAL A 320 40.83 33.17 -15.99
CA VAL A 320 41.87 34.12 -16.40
C VAL A 320 42.41 33.78 -17.79
N ALA A 321 42.69 32.51 -18.08
CA ALA A 321 43.15 32.07 -19.39
C ALA A 321 42.13 32.38 -20.49
N LEU A 322 40.84 32.16 -20.22
CA LEU A 322 39.74 32.44 -21.15
C LEU A 322 39.55 33.95 -21.39
N LEU A 323 39.77 34.80 -20.38
CA LEU A 323 39.78 36.26 -20.51
C LEU A 323 40.98 36.79 -21.32
N VAL A 324 42.16 36.18 -21.18
CA VAL A 324 43.41 36.64 -21.84
C VAL A 324 43.54 36.11 -23.27
N LEU A 325 43.25 34.83 -23.50
CA LEU A 325 43.33 34.21 -24.84
C LEU A 325 42.05 34.39 -25.66
N GLY A 326 40.90 34.62 -25.02
CA GLY A 326 39.60 34.52 -25.69
C GLY A 326 39.14 33.06 -25.89
N PHE A 327 37.83 32.87 -26.02
CA PHE A 327 37.20 31.53 -26.03
C PHE A 327 37.65 30.66 -27.21
N ASN A 328 37.85 31.24 -28.38
CA ASN A 328 38.21 30.51 -29.59
C ASN A 328 39.63 29.91 -29.50
N GLU A 329 40.61 30.70 -29.02
CA GLU A 329 41.99 30.24 -28.86
C GLU A 329 42.15 29.26 -27.69
N PHE A 330 41.44 29.48 -26.59
CA PHE A 330 41.41 28.54 -25.48
C PHE A 330 40.87 27.16 -25.89
N MET A 331 39.80 27.11 -26.71
CA MET A 331 39.28 25.84 -27.23
C MET A 331 40.25 25.18 -28.21
N THR A 332 40.99 25.93 -29.03
CA THR A 332 42.02 25.36 -29.91
C THR A 332 43.21 24.78 -29.12
N LEU A 333 43.57 25.41 -27.99
CA LEU A 333 44.60 24.95 -27.08
C LEU A 333 44.21 23.63 -26.38
N LEU A 334 42.96 23.51 -25.95
CA LEU A 334 42.44 22.28 -25.33
C LEU A 334 42.26 21.14 -26.35
N ARG A 335 41.87 21.46 -27.58
CA ARG A 335 41.60 20.45 -28.62
C ARG A 335 42.88 19.90 -29.26
N ASN A 336 44.00 20.63 -29.18
CA ASN A 336 45.25 20.22 -29.78
C ASN A 336 46.33 19.93 -28.71
N PRO A 337 46.56 18.65 -28.35
CA PRO A 337 47.49 18.28 -27.28
C PRO A 337 48.94 18.69 -27.55
N LEU A 338 49.29 18.95 -28.82
CA LEU A 338 50.64 19.37 -29.21
C LEU A 338 50.97 20.81 -28.81
N TRP A 339 49.98 21.73 -28.82
CA TRP A 339 50.20 23.11 -28.38
C TRP A 339 50.46 23.19 -26.87
N LEU A 340 49.74 22.36 -26.10
CA LEU A 340 49.96 22.24 -24.66
C LEU A 340 51.37 21.69 -24.36
N GLY A 341 51.80 20.67 -25.12
CA GLY A 341 53.16 20.14 -25.04
C GLY A 341 54.23 21.17 -25.41
N GLY A 342 54.01 21.95 -26.46
CA GLY A 342 54.93 23.01 -26.90
C GLY A 342 55.09 24.11 -25.85
N ILE A 343 53.98 24.58 -25.25
CA ILE A 343 53.99 25.58 -24.17
C ILE A 343 54.69 25.02 -22.92
N PHE A 344 54.47 23.75 -22.58
CA PHE A 344 55.15 23.11 -21.46
C PHE A 344 56.67 23.05 -21.66
N VAL A 345 57.12 22.66 -22.85
CA VAL A 345 58.56 22.65 -23.20
C VAL A 345 59.14 24.07 -23.20
N ALA A 346 58.43 25.04 -23.76
CA ALA A 346 58.85 26.45 -23.74
C ALA A 346 58.95 26.98 -22.31
N PHE A 347 57.99 26.66 -21.44
CA PHE A 347 58.04 27.03 -20.03
C PHE A 347 59.25 26.40 -19.31
N LEU A 348 59.56 25.13 -19.56
CA LEU A 348 60.75 24.48 -19.00
C LEU A 348 62.04 25.14 -19.48
N LEU A 349 62.12 25.54 -20.75
CA LEU A 349 63.27 26.26 -21.30
C LEU A 349 63.42 27.65 -20.70
N VAL A 350 62.33 28.42 -20.59
CA VAL A 350 62.33 29.73 -19.94
C VAL A 350 62.70 29.61 -18.46
N LYS A 351 62.18 28.60 -17.75
CA LYS A 351 62.54 28.34 -16.35
C LYS A 351 64.01 27.92 -16.20
N ALA A 352 64.53 27.10 -17.11
CA ALA A 352 65.93 26.71 -17.11
C ALA A 352 66.85 27.92 -17.36
N LEU A 353 66.46 28.78 -18.31
CA LEU A 353 67.15 30.05 -18.57
C LEU A 353 67.03 31.01 -17.38
N TRP A 354 65.89 31.07 -16.68
CA TRP A 354 65.70 31.89 -15.48
C TRP A 354 66.52 31.38 -14.28
N LEU A 355 66.76 30.08 -14.19
CA LEU A 355 67.63 29.49 -13.16
C LEU A 355 69.11 29.63 -13.50
N GLN A 356 69.48 29.60 -14.79
CA GLN A 356 70.87 29.73 -15.24
C GLN A 356 71.33 31.19 -15.35
N LEU A 357 70.45 32.10 -15.76
CA LEU A 357 70.66 33.53 -15.61
C LEU A 357 70.15 33.90 -14.23
N ASP A 358 71.06 34.07 -13.27
CA ASP A 358 70.76 34.55 -11.92
C ASP A 358 70.26 36.01 -11.96
N ILE A 359 69.02 36.18 -12.42
CA ILE A 359 68.37 37.46 -12.72
C ILE A 359 68.29 38.34 -11.45
N THR A 360 68.14 37.73 -10.28
CA THR A 360 68.19 38.42 -8.99
C THR A 360 69.56 39.03 -8.68
N GLY A 361 70.64 38.43 -9.18
CA GLY A 361 72.01 38.93 -9.04
C GLY A 361 72.34 40.08 -9.98
N GLU A 362 71.96 39.99 -11.26
CA GLU A 362 72.31 40.99 -12.29
C GLU A 362 71.41 42.25 -12.27
N PHE A 363 70.13 42.16 -11.90
CA PHE A 363 69.23 43.33 -11.82
C PHE A 363 69.48 44.25 -10.61
N ARG A 364 70.39 43.85 -9.72
CA ARG A 364 70.81 44.65 -8.56
C ARG A 364 71.60 45.91 -8.97
N ASN A 365 72.13 45.95 -10.20
CA ASN A 365 72.89 47.08 -10.76
C ASN A 365 72.08 47.98 -11.71
N GLY A 366 70.75 47.86 -11.72
CA GLY A 366 69.85 48.70 -12.52
C GLY A 366 69.37 48.07 -13.84
N ALA A 367 68.22 48.53 -14.33
CA ALA A 367 67.49 47.87 -15.43
C ALA A 367 68.23 47.91 -16.78
N LEU A 368 68.88 49.03 -17.11
CA LEU A 368 69.53 49.24 -18.42
C LEU A 368 70.77 48.36 -18.68
N PRO A 369 71.73 48.20 -17.72
CA PRO A 369 72.84 47.26 -17.88
C PRO A 369 72.40 45.80 -17.90
N GLY A 370 71.34 45.46 -17.16
CA GLY A 370 70.79 44.10 -17.08
C GLY A 370 70.28 43.60 -18.43
N PHE A 371 69.52 44.42 -19.17
CA PHE A 371 68.99 44.02 -20.48
C PHE A 371 70.09 43.82 -21.54
N ILE A 372 71.15 44.64 -21.53
CA ILE A 372 72.26 44.55 -22.49
C ILE A 372 73.13 43.31 -22.20
N SER A 373 73.41 43.01 -20.92
CA SER A 373 74.11 41.79 -20.51
C SER A 373 73.32 40.53 -20.91
N LEU A 374 72.00 40.53 -20.64
CA LEU A 374 71.10 39.44 -21.03
C LEU A 374 71.16 39.15 -22.53
N SER A 375 71.07 40.20 -23.35
CA SER A 375 71.13 40.10 -24.81
C SER A 375 72.42 39.43 -25.30
N SER A 376 73.57 39.81 -24.73
CA SER A 376 74.87 39.28 -25.15
C SER A 376 75.09 37.80 -24.80
N LYS A 377 74.47 37.33 -23.71
CA LYS A 377 74.58 35.94 -23.23
C LYS A 377 73.46 35.02 -23.72
N PHE A 378 72.39 35.58 -24.27
CA PHE A 378 71.23 34.81 -24.71
C PHE A 378 71.57 33.88 -25.89
N LEU A 379 72.18 34.42 -26.94
CA LEU A 379 72.59 33.67 -28.14
C LEU A 379 73.54 32.49 -27.85
N PRO A 380 74.67 32.67 -27.12
CA PRO A 380 75.57 31.56 -26.85
C PRO A 380 74.94 30.47 -25.96
N THR A 381 74.07 30.84 -25.02
CA THR A 381 73.39 29.87 -24.13
C THR A 381 72.34 29.07 -24.88
N VAL A 382 71.53 29.71 -25.73
CA VAL A 382 70.55 29.02 -26.61
C VAL A 382 71.26 28.05 -27.54
N MET A 383 72.39 28.44 -28.12
CA MET A 383 73.17 27.57 -28.99
C MET A 383 73.76 26.37 -28.25
N ASN A 384 74.19 26.55 -27.00
CA ASN A 384 74.70 25.46 -26.16
C ASN A 384 73.60 24.47 -25.76
N ILE A 385 72.37 24.95 -25.50
CA ILE A 385 71.21 24.11 -25.19
C ILE A 385 70.74 23.35 -26.43
N ILE A 386 70.67 23.99 -27.61
CA ILE A 386 70.33 23.31 -28.88
C ILE A 386 71.38 22.24 -29.20
N LYS A 387 72.66 22.53 -28.98
CA LYS A 387 73.74 21.57 -29.19
C LYS A 387 73.67 20.40 -28.21
N SER A 388 73.40 20.67 -26.93
CA SER A 388 73.19 19.66 -25.90
C SER A 388 71.95 18.79 -26.15
N LEU A 389 70.85 19.36 -26.67
CA LEU A 389 69.66 18.60 -27.05
C LEU A 389 69.87 17.79 -28.34
N ALA A 390 70.61 18.32 -29.31
CA ALA A 390 70.95 17.60 -30.53
C ALA A 390 71.88 16.41 -30.24
N GLU A 391 72.79 16.55 -29.27
CA GLU A 391 73.64 15.47 -28.78
C GLU A 391 72.86 14.43 -27.95
N ALA A 392 71.87 14.85 -27.15
CA ALA A 392 71.01 13.93 -26.38
C ALA A 392 69.97 13.18 -27.22
N GLY A 393 69.57 13.70 -28.39
CA GLY A 393 68.63 13.06 -29.32
C GLY A 393 69.24 12.01 -30.27
N GLN A 394 70.58 11.90 -30.31
CA GLN A 394 71.30 10.99 -31.22
C GLN A 394 71.98 9.80 -30.52
N THR A 395 71.72 9.57 -29.23
CA THR A 395 72.25 8.37 -28.56
C THR A 395 71.34 7.16 -28.81
N PRO A 396 71.79 6.10 -29.52
CA PRO A 396 71.06 4.84 -29.55
C PRO A 396 70.98 4.23 -28.16
N ALA A 397 69.86 3.58 -27.85
CA ALA A 397 69.63 2.88 -26.60
C ALA A 397 70.69 1.80 -26.37
N THR A 398 71.63 2.06 -25.47
CA THR A 398 72.58 1.05 -24.99
C THR A 398 72.02 0.39 -23.73
N ASN A 399 71.79 -0.92 -23.89
CA ASN A 399 71.40 -1.87 -22.87
C ASN A 399 72.43 -1.96 -21.73
N ASN A 400 71.88 -2.11 -20.52
CA ASN A 400 72.34 -2.92 -19.38
C ASN A 400 73.50 -2.40 -18.48
N PRO A 401 73.60 -2.88 -17.22
CA PRO A 401 72.56 -2.91 -16.17
C PRO A 401 73.16 -2.55 -14.79
N GLN A 402 72.58 -1.64 -13.99
CA GLN A 402 72.82 -1.68 -12.53
C GLN A 402 71.80 -0.87 -11.71
N THR A 403 70.96 -1.63 -11.01
CA THR A 403 70.55 -1.47 -9.61
C THR A 403 69.86 -0.18 -9.17
N SER A 404 68.52 -0.23 -9.15
CA SER A 404 67.70 0.47 -8.17
C SER A 404 67.12 -0.55 -7.17
N PRO A 405 66.97 -0.18 -5.88
CA PRO A 405 66.49 -1.09 -4.85
C PRO A 405 65.00 -1.38 -5.02
N ALA A 406 64.64 -2.66 -4.99
CA ALA A 406 63.27 -3.15 -4.97
C ALA A 406 62.73 -3.15 -3.52
N LEU A 407 61.58 -2.52 -3.32
CA LEU A 407 60.69 -2.75 -2.19
C LEU A 407 60.05 -4.15 -2.35
N PRO A 408 59.89 -4.92 -1.26
CA PRO A 408 59.64 -6.35 -1.33
C PRO A 408 58.20 -6.69 -1.72
N SER A 409 58.05 -7.41 -2.83
CA SER A 409 56.89 -8.23 -3.14
C SER A 409 56.94 -9.54 -2.35
N ARG A 410 56.02 -9.76 -1.41
CA ARG A 410 55.77 -11.08 -0.81
C ARG A 410 54.91 -11.90 -1.78
N SER A 411 55.52 -12.92 -2.37
CA SER A 411 54.84 -14.07 -2.96
C SER A 411 55.02 -15.24 -1.99
N PHE A 412 53.92 -15.91 -1.63
CA PHE A 412 53.97 -17.33 -1.26
C PHE A 412 52.83 -18.05 -1.96
N ARG A 413 53.19 -19.03 -2.79
CA ARG A 413 52.30 -19.99 -3.43
C ARG A 413 52.57 -21.39 -2.88
N ASN A 414 51.49 -21.98 -2.35
CA ASN A 414 51.07 -23.39 -2.30
C ASN A 414 51.70 -24.45 -1.39
N GLY A 415 50.77 -25.23 -0.79
CA GLY A 415 50.90 -26.58 -0.24
C GLY A 415 49.95 -26.80 0.95
N VAL A 416 48.62 -26.85 0.77
CA VAL A 416 47.75 -28.05 0.57
C VAL A 416 47.75 -29.04 1.74
N ASN A 417 46.59 -29.18 2.39
CA ASN A 417 45.87 -30.43 2.74
C ASN A 417 44.53 -30.04 3.44
N THR A 418 43.39 -30.18 2.74
CA THR A 418 42.30 -31.18 2.98
C THR A 418 41.58 -30.99 4.32
N SER A 419 40.26 -30.89 4.43
CA SER A 419 39.17 -31.50 3.64
C SER A 419 37.81 -30.88 4.01
N ASP A 420 36.92 -30.84 3.01
CA ASP A 420 35.47 -31.10 3.06
C ASP A 420 34.53 -30.20 3.89
N SER A 421 33.30 -29.92 3.43
CA SER A 421 32.67 -29.99 2.11
C SER A 421 31.35 -29.20 2.20
N SER A 422 31.04 -28.49 1.10
CA SER A 422 29.76 -28.09 0.48
C SER A 422 28.46 -27.99 1.31
N SER A 423 27.57 -27.03 1.06
CA SER A 423 26.89 -26.79 -0.24
C SER A 423 26.03 -25.50 -0.17
N ASN A 424 26.16 -24.58 -1.16
CA ASN A 424 25.25 -24.30 -2.31
C ASN A 424 24.07 -23.36 -1.97
N ALA A 425 23.61 -22.41 -2.79
CA ALA A 425 24.01 -21.81 -4.08
C ALA A 425 23.07 -20.57 -4.31
N SER A 426 23.50 -19.48 -4.95
CA SER A 426 23.24 -19.12 -6.39
C SER A 426 21.87 -18.48 -6.67
N LEU A 427 21.62 -17.52 -7.59
CA LEU A 427 22.33 -16.67 -8.58
C LEU A 427 21.29 -15.54 -8.93
N GLY A 428 21.56 -14.38 -9.53
CA GLY A 428 22.53 -14.05 -10.58
C GLY A 428 21.85 -14.03 -11.96
N VAL A 429 21.41 -12.86 -12.40
CA VAL A 429 20.86 -12.55 -13.73
C VAL A 429 22.01 -12.12 -14.66
N THR A 430 22.11 -12.67 -15.87
CA THR A 430 22.46 -11.88 -17.07
C THR A 430 22.03 -12.58 -18.37
N THR A 431 21.58 -11.73 -19.28
CA THR A 431 21.06 -11.88 -20.64
C THR A 431 22.11 -12.26 -21.70
N SER A 432 21.67 -12.98 -22.75
CA SER A 432 22.05 -12.68 -24.13
C SER A 432 21.07 -13.32 -25.13
N SER A 433 20.73 -12.51 -26.12
CA SER A 433 19.78 -12.72 -27.22
C SER A 433 20.37 -13.61 -28.34
N GLU A 434 19.55 -14.45 -28.97
CA GLU A 434 19.60 -14.70 -30.43
C GLU A 434 18.36 -15.45 -30.95
N ASN A 435 18.03 -15.13 -32.20
CA ASN A 435 16.85 -15.46 -33.01
C ASN A 435 16.55 -16.96 -33.22
N GLY A 436 15.28 -17.27 -33.49
CA GLY A 436 14.88 -18.53 -34.13
C GLY A 436 13.37 -18.78 -34.18
N THR A 437 12.73 -18.25 -35.21
CA THR A 437 11.34 -18.49 -35.65
C THR A 437 11.02 -19.98 -35.83
N VAL A 438 9.91 -20.52 -35.28
CA VAL A 438 9.01 -21.51 -35.93
C VAL A 438 7.63 -21.47 -35.26
N ASN A 439 6.60 -21.29 -36.09
CA ASN A 439 5.17 -21.38 -35.79
C ASN A 439 4.72 -22.84 -35.56
N SER A 440 3.82 -23.08 -34.60
CA SER A 440 2.91 -24.23 -34.61
C SER A 440 1.61 -23.92 -33.86
N THR A 441 0.53 -23.70 -34.62
CA THR A 441 -0.89 -23.83 -34.22
C THR A 441 -1.25 -25.29 -33.95
N PRO A 442 -2.24 -25.60 -33.07
CA PRO A 442 -2.97 -26.85 -33.15
C PRO A 442 -4.36 -26.64 -33.79
N SER A 443 -4.62 -27.43 -34.82
CA SER A 443 -5.94 -27.67 -35.42
C SER A 443 -6.73 -28.72 -34.60
N LYS A 444 -8.05 -28.63 -34.77
CA LYS A 444 -9.14 -29.50 -34.26
C LYS A 444 -9.00 -31.00 -34.59
N GLU A 445 -9.70 -31.79 -33.76
CA GLU A 445 -10.40 -33.11 -33.91
C GLU A 445 -10.14 -33.87 -32.58
N ASP A 446 -11.10 -34.27 -31.74
CA ASP A 446 -12.51 -34.71 -31.90
C ASP A 446 -13.48 -34.04 -30.89
#